data_AF-A0A3M1QP79-F1
#
_entry.id   AF-A0A3M1QP79-F1
#
_cell.length_a   1.000
_cell.length_b   1.000
_cell.length_c   1.000
_cell.angle_alpha   90.00
_cell.angle_beta   90.00
_cell.angle_gamma   90.00
#
_symmetry.space_group_name_H-M   'P 1'
#
loop_
_entity.id
_entity.type
_entity.pdbx_description
1 polymer ?
#
loop_
_entity_poly.entity_id
_entity_poly.type
_entity_poly.pdbx_seq_one_letter_code
_entity_poly.pdbx_strand_id
1 'polypeptide(L)'
;MAAAGRLALAGLRLVGGGAVDLEAEGGRWVSVRPAAAAGGELAWHPGALDPHINGWGGLDFLTHDPAEGAGPLRALCATGTTAFLPTLISAPEAELRAALGRWQRWAAAPTPGAPRLAGLHLEGPFLAPERAGVHPRAALRPPDPDWIEALLDAYPGLIRLVTLAPELPGALEVVRRLRARGVAVGIGHTGAGATAVRAAVAAGARWVTHLFNAMAPFHHRAPGPAGVALVEAGVVCEVIADGHHLAPEALAIAWRCRGPGGIALCSDAVAAEAGRLGG
;
A
#
# COMPACT_ATOMS: atom_id res chain seq x y z
N MET A 1 -10.67 8.14 -30.28
CA MET A 1 -11.28 8.94 -29.19
C MET A 1 -12.74 8.52 -29.07
N ALA A 2 -13.08 7.70 -28.08
CA ALA A 2 -14.48 7.35 -27.82
C ALA A 2 -15.20 8.58 -27.25
N ALA A 3 -16.42 8.85 -27.70
CA ALA A 3 -17.26 9.92 -27.14
C ALA A 3 -17.35 9.73 -25.63
N ALA A 4 -17.04 10.77 -24.86
CA ALA A 4 -17.16 10.80 -23.41
C ALA A 4 -18.63 10.61 -23.03
N GLY A 5 -19.05 9.36 -22.84
CA GLY A 5 -20.43 9.02 -22.50
C GLY A 5 -20.79 9.57 -21.12
N ARG A 6 -21.99 10.15 -21.02
CA ARG A 6 -22.61 10.46 -19.73
C ARG A 6 -23.16 9.15 -19.16
N LEU A 7 -22.86 8.87 -17.90
CA LEU A 7 -23.39 7.75 -17.13
C LEU A 7 -24.23 8.31 -15.98
N ALA A 8 -25.46 7.82 -15.82
CA ALA A 8 -26.31 8.14 -14.68
C ALA A 8 -26.76 6.85 -14.02
N LEU A 9 -26.55 6.75 -12.70
CA LEU A 9 -26.90 5.60 -11.88
C LEU A 9 -27.75 6.10 -10.72
N ALA A 10 -28.88 5.45 -10.44
CA ALA A 10 -29.81 5.88 -9.40
C ALA A 10 -30.02 4.80 -8.34
N GLY A 11 -30.22 5.22 -7.09
CA GLY A 11 -30.55 4.35 -5.97
C GLY A 11 -29.48 3.31 -5.66
N LEU A 12 -28.19 3.61 -5.83
CA LEU A 12 -27.11 2.68 -5.54
C LEU A 12 -26.97 2.48 -4.03
N ARG A 13 -27.13 1.24 -3.54
CA ARG A 13 -26.90 0.91 -2.13
C ARG A 13 -25.41 0.97 -1.81
N LEU A 14 -24.99 1.75 -0.82
CA LEU A 14 -23.58 1.82 -0.44
C LEU A 14 -23.20 0.75 0.59
N VAL A 15 -21.95 0.27 0.52
CA VAL A 15 -21.32 -0.47 1.61
C VAL A 15 -21.24 0.44 2.83
N GLY A 16 -21.68 -0.06 3.99
CA GLY A 16 -21.81 0.74 5.22
C GLY A 16 -23.16 1.45 5.39
N GLY A 17 -24.05 1.35 4.39
CA GLY A 17 -25.43 1.84 4.46
C GLY A 17 -25.66 3.15 3.69
N GLY A 18 -26.94 3.44 3.44
CA GLY A 18 -27.37 4.58 2.62
C GLY A 18 -27.51 4.23 1.14
N ALA A 19 -28.06 5.19 0.38
CA ALA A 19 -28.24 5.08 -1.06
C ALA A 19 -27.83 6.38 -1.75
N VAL A 20 -27.30 6.28 -2.98
CA VAL A 20 -26.83 7.45 -3.76
C VAL A 20 -27.24 7.39 -5.22
N ASP A 21 -27.47 8.57 -5.78
CA ASP A 21 -27.55 8.82 -7.22
C ASP A 21 -26.22 9.42 -7.68
N LEU A 22 -25.63 8.81 -8.72
CA LEU A 22 -24.34 9.21 -9.29
C LEU A 22 -24.51 9.63 -10.74
N GLU A 23 -23.84 10.70 -11.11
CA GLU A 23 -23.65 11.07 -12.52
C GLU A 23 -22.16 11.19 -12.80
N ALA A 24 -21.73 10.62 -13.92
CA ALA A 24 -20.37 10.75 -14.42
C ALA A 24 -20.35 11.25 -15.87
N GLU A 25 -19.33 12.06 -16.17
CA GLU A 25 -19.04 12.56 -17.50
C GLU A 25 -17.51 12.53 -17.70
N GLY A 26 -17.06 12.03 -18.85
CA GLY A 26 -15.63 11.95 -19.15
C GLY A 26 -14.81 11.15 -18.12
N GLY A 27 -15.42 10.14 -17.48
CA GLY A 27 -14.77 9.33 -16.46
C GLY A 27 -14.60 10.01 -15.10
N ARG A 28 -15.31 11.12 -14.84
CA ARG A 28 -15.33 11.83 -13.56
C ARG A 28 -16.74 11.91 -13.01
N TRP A 29 -16.89 11.76 -11.70
CA TRP A 29 -18.16 12.04 -11.04
C TRP A 29 -18.44 13.55 -11.10
N VAL A 30 -19.60 13.91 -11.66
CA VAL A 30 -20.08 15.30 -11.76
C VAL A 30 -21.23 15.59 -10.79
N SER A 31 -21.90 14.55 -10.28
CA SER A 31 -22.88 14.65 -9.20
C SER A 31 -22.84 13.40 -8.34
N VAL A 32 -22.91 13.60 -7.03
CA VAL A 32 -23.11 12.55 -6.01
C VAL A 32 -24.19 13.06 -5.06
N ARG A 33 -25.38 12.47 -5.08
CA ARG A 33 -26.53 12.93 -4.29
C ARG A 33 -27.11 11.79 -3.47
N PRO A 34 -27.56 12.02 -2.23
CA PRO A 34 -28.31 11.01 -1.47
C PRO A 34 -29.59 10.63 -2.22
N ALA A 35 -29.88 9.33 -2.30
CA ALA A 35 -31.13 8.80 -2.84
C ALA A 35 -32.10 8.47 -1.70
N ALA A 36 -33.41 8.62 -1.94
CA ALA A 36 -34.44 8.34 -0.95
C ALA A 36 -34.52 6.85 -0.56
N ALA A 37 -34.20 5.95 -1.50
CA ALA A 37 -34.16 4.51 -1.29
C ALA A 37 -33.14 3.84 -2.21
N ALA A 38 -32.66 2.66 -1.83
CA ALA A 38 -31.85 1.82 -2.69
C ALA A 38 -32.73 1.05 -3.69
N GLY A 39 -32.33 1.02 -4.96
CA GLY A 39 -33.05 0.38 -6.07
C GLY A 39 -32.62 -1.06 -6.36
N GLY A 40 -31.86 -1.73 -5.48
CA GLY A 40 -31.40 -3.10 -5.72
C GLY A 40 -30.61 -3.73 -4.57
N GLU A 41 -30.26 -5.01 -4.75
CA GLU A 41 -29.58 -5.83 -3.73
C GLU A 41 -28.05 -5.80 -3.82
N LEU A 42 -27.47 -5.16 -4.84
CA LEU A 42 -26.01 -5.03 -4.98
C LEU A 42 -25.49 -3.86 -4.13
N ALA A 43 -24.46 -4.09 -3.33
CA ALA A 43 -23.77 -3.03 -2.59
C ALA A 43 -22.61 -2.45 -3.41
N TRP A 44 -22.45 -1.13 -3.34
CA TRP A 44 -21.47 -0.35 -4.07
C TRP A 44 -20.46 0.27 -3.11
N HIS A 45 -19.19 0.29 -3.49
CA HIS A 45 -18.13 0.99 -2.78
C HIS A 45 -17.26 1.76 -3.78
N PRO A 46 -16.55 2.81 -3.34
CA PRO A 46 -15.48 3.40 -4.14
C PRO A 46 -14.46 2.33 -4.48
N GLY A 47 -13.96 2.30 -5.72
CA GLY A 47 -12.95 1.32 -6.13
C GLY A 47 -11.76 1.31 -5.17
N ALA A 48 -11.25 0.12 -4.85
CA ALA A 48 -10.24 -0.05 -3.82
C ALA A 48 -8.88 0.49 -4.26
N LEU A 49 -8.11 0.98 -3.28
CA LEU A 49 -6.69 1.26 -3.40
C LEU A 49 -5.94 0.14 -2.67
N ASP A 50 -5.09 -0.60 -3.39
CA ASP A 50 -4.16 -1.54 -2.75
C ASP A 50 -2.79 -0.86 -2.54
N PRO A 51 -2.43 -0.48 -1.30
CA PRO A 51 -1.21 0.29 -1.04
C PRO A 51 0.05 -0.57 -1.02
N HIS A 52 -0.08 -1.90 -1.03
CA HIS A 52 1.04 -2.81 -0.89
C HIS A 52 0.73 -4.14 -1.60
N ILE A 53 1.32 -4.30 -2.78
CA ILE A 53 1.16 -5.48 -3.64
C ILE A 53 2.44 -5.67 -4.47
N ASN A 54 3.07 -6.84 -4.33
CA ASN A 54 4.38 -7.17 -4.91
C ASN A 54 4.27 -7.76 -6.33
N GLY A 55 3.13 -8.35 -6.67
CA GLY A 55 2.87 -8.90 -7.99
C GLY A 55 1.43 -9.35 -8.18
N TRP A 56 1.07 -9.67 -9.43
CA TRP A 56 -0.26 -10.19 -9.76
C TRP A 56 -0.29 -10.97 -11.06
N GLY A 57 -0.93 -12.14 -11.06
CA GLY A 57 -1.17 -12.95 -12.26
C GLY A 57 0.11 -13.29 -13.01
N GLY A 58 1.13 -13.74 -12.29
CA GLY A 58 2.46 -14.08 -12.81
C GLY A 58 3.39 -12.87 -13.06
N LEU A 59 2.92 -11.63 -12.92
CA LEU A 59 3.79 -10.45 -13.00
C LEU A 59 4.41 -10.15 -11.65
N ASP A 60 5.74 -10.21 -11.58
CA ASP A 60 6.53 -9.68 -10.46
C ASP A 60 6.89 -8.22 -10.77
N PHE A 61 6.49 -7.29 -9.89
CA PHE A 61 6.62 -5.87 -10.17
C PHE A 61 8.04 -5.31 -10.06
N LEU A 62 8.95 -6.06 -9.42
CA LEU A 62 10.37 -5.74 -9.36
C LEU A 62 11.12 -6.13 -10.63
N THR A 63 10.67 -7.17 -11.34
CA THR A 63 11.41 -7.75 -12.47
C THR A 63 10.73 -7.58 -13.82
N HIS A 64 9.40 -7.59 -13.88
CA HIS A 64 8.65 -7.54 -15.15
C HIS A 64 8.39 -6.10 -15.62
N ASP A 65 8.31 -5.89 -16.93
CA ASP A 65 7.80 -4.64 -17.51
C ASP A 65 6.27 -4.72 -17.63
N PRO A 66 5.50 -3.89 -16.91
CA PRO A 66 4.04 -3.90 -17.04
C PRO A 66 3.57 -3.53 -18.46
N ALA A 67 4.40 -2.87 -19.27
CA ALA A 67 4.10 -2.54 -20.67
C ALA A 67 4.15 -3.76 -21.61
N GLU A 68 4.84 -4.84 -21.24
CA GLU A 68 4.95 -6.06 -22.06
C GLU A 68 3.68 -6.93 -22.03
N GLY A 69 2.76 -6.65 -21.10
CA GLY A 69 1.48 -7.34 -21.03
C GLY A 69 0.59 -6.86 -19.89
N ALA A 70 -0.34 -5.95 -20.18
CA ALA A 70 -1.30 -5.45 -19.18
C ALA A 70 -2.46 -6.41 -18.86
N GLY A 71 -2.44 -7.65 -19.38
CA GLY A 71 -3.50 -8.64 -19.16
C GLY A 71 -3.74 -8.92 -17.67
N PRO A 72 -2.69 -9.29 -16.90
CA PRO A 72 -2.81 -9.49 -15.46
C PRO A 72 -3.27 -8.22 -14.72
N LEU A 73 -2.73 -7.04 -15.07
CA LEU A 73 -3.16 -5.78 -14.45
C LEU A 73 -4.65 -5.47 -14.72
N ARG A 74 -5.17 -5.78 -15.91
CA ARG A 74 -6.62 -5.69 -16.17
C ARG A 74 -7.42 -6.68 -15.33
N ALA A 75 -6.89 -7.88 -15.08
CA ALA A 75 -7.52 -8.85 -14.20
C ALA A 75 -7.54 -8.39 -12.74
N LEU A 76 -6.53 -7.61 -12.29
CA LEU A 76 -6.54 -6.99 -10.96
C LEU A 76 -7.73 -6.03 -10.79
N CYS A 77 -8.12 -5.27 -11.83
CA CYS A 77 -9.34 -4.45 -11.77
C CYS A 77 -10.61 -5.28 -11.47
N ALA A 78 -10.66 -6.53 -11.92
CA ALA A 78 -11.82 -7.40 -11.71
C ALA A 78 -11.99 -7.82 -10.23
N THR A 79 -10.98 -7.64 -9.39
CA THR A 79 -11.07 -7.87 -7.93
C THR A 79 -11.62 -6.66 -7.16
N GLY A 80 -11.90 -5.55 -7.87
CA GLY A 80 -12.33 -4.28 -7.26
C GLY A 80 -11.19 -3.30 -6.97
N THR A 81 -9.93 -3.69 -7.19
CA THR A 81 -8.76 -2.82 -7.08
C THR A 81 -8.68 -1.89 -8.29
N THR A 82 -8.96 -0.60 -8.08
CA THR A 82 -8.97 0.41 -9.16
C THR A 82 -7.78 1.35 -9.11
N ALA A 83 -7.04 1.34 -8.01
CA ALA A 83 -5.76 2.01 -7.85
C ALA A 83 -4.83 1.14 -7.01
N PHE A 84 -3.53 1.30 -7.19
CA PHE A 84 -2.55 0.48 -6.46
C PHE A 84 -1.19 1.16 -6.38
N LEU A 85 -0.38 0.70 -5.43
CA LEU A 85 1.04 0.98 -5.32
C LEU A 85 1.78 -0.35 -5.55
N PRO A 86 2.35 -0.58 -6.74
CA PRO A 86 3.32 -1.64 -6.92
C PRO A 86 4.42 -1.52 -5.88
N THR A 87 4.66 -2.61 -5.16
CA THR A 87 5.67 -2.70 -4.13
C THR A 87 6.94 -3.26 -4.72
N LEU A 88 8.06 -2.57 -4.45
CA LEU A 88 9.39 -2.99 -4.80
C LEU A 88 10.10 -3.40 -3.52
N ILE A 89 10.37 -4.71 -3.37
CA ILE A 89 11.18 -5.23 -2.28
C ILE A 89 12.64 -4.78 -2.41
N SER A 90 13.43 -5.05 -1.38
CA SER A 90 14.86 -4.74 -1.38
C SER A 90 15.57 -5.51 -2.49
N ALA A 91 16.30 -4.79 -3.34
CA ALA A 91 16.99 -5.34 -4.50
C ALA A 91 18.32 -4.61 -4.73
N PRO A 92 19.26 -5.20 -5.51
CA PRO A 92 20.43 -4.47 -5.99
C PRO A 92 20.01 -3.14 -6.66
N GLU A 93 20.80 -2.09 -6.46
CA GLU A 93 20.41 -0.74 -6.87
C GLU A 93 20.11 -0.62 -8.37
N ALA A 94 20.86 -1.35 -9.20
CA ALA A 94 20.61 -1.38 -10.65
C ALA A 94 19.23 -1.96 -10.99
N GLU A 95 18.81 -3.02 -10.31
CA GLU A 95 17.50 -3.66 -10.50
C GLU A 95 16.37 -2.75 -10.00
N LEU A 96 16.54 -2.15 -8.82
CA LEU A 96 15.58 -1.20 -8.27
C LEU A 96 15.38 0.00 -9.22
N ARG A 97 16.46 0.61 -9.71
CA ARG A 97 16.41 1.72 -10.67
C ARG A 97 15.79 1.31 -12.01
N ALA A 98 16.07 0.09 -12.47
CA ALA A 98 15.43 -0.45 -13.66
C ALA A 98 13.91 -0.53 -13.45
N ALA A 99 13.45 -1.12 -12.34
CA ALA A 99 12.03 -1.23 -12.00
C ALA A 99 11.34 0.14 -11.90
N LEU A 100 11.95 1.09 -11.18
CA LEU A 100 11.47 2.48 -11.10
C LEU A 100 11.32 3.11 -12.49
N GLY A 101 12.29 2.88 -13.39
CA GLY A 101 12.23 3.34 -14.78
C GLY A 101 11.08 2.72 -15.56
N ARG A 102 10.77 1.43 -15.37
CA ARG A 102 9.62 0.77 -16.03
C ARG A 102 8.31 1.36 -15.56
N TRP A 103 8.14 1.54 -14.24
CA TRP A 103 6.96 2.13 -13.66
C TRP A 103 6.79 3.62 -13.99
N GLN A 104 7.88 4.37 -14.16
CA GLN A 104 7.83 5.75 -14.64
C GLN A 104 7.30 5.82 -16.08
N ARG A 105 7.74 4.91 -16.97
CA ARG A 105 7.20 4.81 -18.33
C ARG A 105 5.72 4.44 -18.32
N TRP A 106 5.33 3.49 -17.49
CA TRP A 106 3.92 3.15 -17.31
C TRP A 106 3.09 4.34 -16.82
N ALA A 107 3.59 5.12 -15.86
CA ALA A 107 2.91 6.33 -15.37
C ALA A 107 2.66 7.35 -16.49
N ALA A 108 3.59 7.47 -17.45
CA ALA A 108 3.47 8.36 -18.59
C ALA A 108 2.49 7.86 -19.67
N ALA A 109 2.34 6.54 -19.81
CA ALA A 109 1.47 5.91 -20.80
C ALA A 109 0.73 4.69 -20.21
N PRO A 110 -0.24 4.92 -19.30
CA PRO A 110 -0.94 3.81 -18.63
C PRO A 110 -1.83 3.06 -19.62
N THR A 111 -1.90 1.74 -19.47
CA THR A 111 -2.77 0.94 -20.34
C THR A 111 -4.25 1.08 -19.94
N PRO A 112 -5.16 1.35 -20.89
CA PRO A 112 -6.60 1.37 -20.63
C PRO A 112 -7.11 0.07 -19.97
N GLY A 113 -7.98 0.24 -18.98
CA GLY A 113 -8.61 -0.85 -18.21
C GLY A 113 -7.75 -1.43 -17.09
N ALA A 114 -6.47 -1.07 -16.98
CA ALA A 114 -5.63 -1.41 -15.84
C ALA A 114 -5.89 -0.44 -14.67
N PRO A 115 -5.57 -0.82 -13.42
CA PRO A 115 -5.76 0.05 -12.27
C PRO A 115 -4.84 1.26 -12.35
N ARG A 116 -5.29 2.36 -11.76
CA ARG A 116 -4.52 3.61 -11.69
C ARG A 116 -3.27 3.38 -10.83
N LEU A 117 -2.10 3.66 -11.40
CA LEU A 117 -0.88 3.75 -10.61
C LEU A 117 -0.98 4.97 -9.68
N ALA A 118 -1.13 4.73 -8.37
CA ALA A 118 -1.20 5.80 -7.37
C ALA A 118 0.18 6.25 -6.89
N GLY A 119 1.23 5.51 -7.26
CA GLY A 119 2.62 5.71 -6.88
C GLY A 119 3.29 4.36 -6.73
N LEU A 120 4.48 4.35 -6.16
CA LEU A 120 5.20 3.13 -5.77
C LEU A 120 5.41 3.06 -4.27
N HIS A 121 5.45 1.84 -3.77
CA HIS A 121 5.86 1.51 -2.43
C HIS A 121 7.26 0.89 -2.49
N LEU A 122 8.23 1.47 -1.79
CA LEU A 122 9.53 0.83 -1.58
C LEU A 122 9.51 0.12 -0.23
N GLU A 123 9.53 -1.20 -0.24
CA GLU A 123 9.67 -1.99 0.97
C GLU A 123 11.15 -2.27 1.25
N GLY A 124 11.77 -1.36 2.00
CA GLY A 124 13.22 -1.30 2.17
C GLY A 124 13.90 -0.35 1.17
N PRO A 125 15.25 -0.43 1.04
CA PRO A 125 16.15 -1.45 1.59
C PRO A 125 16.59 -1.24 3.05
N PHE A 126 16.05 -0.24 3.73
CA PHE A 126 16.42 0.15 5.09
C PHE A 126 15.72 -0.71 6.17
N LEU A 127 15.89 -2.04 6.10
CA LEU A 127 15.20 -3.01 6.95
C LEU A 127 16.15 -3.71 7.92
N ALA A 128 15.64 -4.15 9.06
CA ALA A 128 16.43 -4.88 10.04
C ALA A 128 16.78 -6.28 9.50
N PRO A 129 18.07 -6.67 9.41
CA PRO A 129 18.46 -7.96 8.83
C PRO A 129 17.80 -9.17 9.49
N GLU A 130 17.59 -9.15 10.80
CA GLU A 130 16.91 -10.20 11.56
C GLU A 130 15.41 -10.31 11.25
N ARG A 131 14.81 -9.27 10.65
CA ARG A 131 13.42 -9.23 10.17
C ARG A 131 13.31 -9.12 8.66
N ALA A 132 14.35 -9.51 7.91
CA ALA A 132 14.37 -9.41 6.46
C ALA A 132 13.22 -10.16 5.77
N GLY A 133 12.69 -11.24 6.34
CA GLY A 133 11.61 -12.02 5.71
C GLY A 133 12.04 -12.53 4.32
N VAL A 134 11.28 -12.19 3.28
CA VAL A 134 11.58 -12.53 1.88
C VAL A 134 12.63 -11.63 1.22
N HIS A 135 13.06 -10.55 1.89
CA HIS A 135 14.02 -9.61 1.33
C HIS A 135 15.43 -10.23 1.25
N PRO A 136 16.11 -10.17 0.10
CA PRO A 136 17.49 -10.59 -0.02
C PRO A 136 18.38 -9.79 0.94
N ARG A 137 18.98 -10.48 1.92
CA ARG A 137 19.84 -9.85 2.95
C ARG A 137 20.99 -9.03 2.34
N ALA A 138 21.55 -9.51 1.22
CA ALA A 138 22.62 -8.83 0.50
C ALA A 138 22.18 -7.52 -0.17
N ALA A 139 20.88 -7.31 -0.36
CA ALA A 139 20.30 -6.09 -0.92
C ALA A 139 19.88 -5.08 0.15
N LEU A 140 19.92 -5.44 1.44
CA LEU A 140 19.63 -4.51 2.52
C LEU A 140 20.73 -3.46 2.62
N ARG A 141 20.34 -2.24 3.01
CA ARG A 141 21.24 -1.10 3.16
C ARG A 141 20.99 -0.43 4.50
N PRO A 142 22.02 0.16 5.15
CA PRO A 142 21.77 1.07 6.25
C PRO A 142 20.95 2.28 5.74
N PRO A 143 20.12 2.90 6.60
CA PRO A 143 19.44 4.14 6.26
C PRO A 143 20.42 5.20 5.76
N ASP A 144 20.14 5.74 4.57
CA ASP A 144 21.01 6.67 3.87
C ASP A 144 20.15 7.83 3.31
N PRO A 145 20.15 9.00 3.99
CA PRO A 145 19.38 10.17 3.58
C PRO A 145 19.74 10.69 2.18
N ASP A 146 21.02 10.67 1.82
CA ASP A 146 21.47 11.20 0.53
C ASP A 146 21.06 10.27 -0.61
N TRP A 147 21.16 8.95 -0.38
CA TRP A 147 20.72 7.95 -1.35
C TRP A 147 19.23 8.05 -1.65
N ILE A 148 18.39 8.19 -0.61
CA ILE A 148 16.93 8.26 -0.83
C ILE A 148 16.52 9.59 -1.47
N GLU A 149 17.16 10.71 -1.12
CA GLU A 149 16.90 12.00 -1.78
C GLU A 149 17.29 11.95 -3.27
N ALA A 150 18.45 11.39 -3.59
CA ALA A 150 18.88 11.20 -4.98
C ALA A 150 17.89 10.31 -5.77
N LEU A 151 17.29 9.31 -5.11
CA LEU A 151 16.26 8.47 -5.72
C LEU A 151 14.96 9.26 -5.96
N LEU A 152 14.51 10.07 -5.00
CA LEU A 152 13.32 10.91 -5.15
C LEU A 152 13.49 12.00 -6.20
N ASP A 153 14.71 12.53 -6.37
CA ASP A 153 15.04 13.50 -7.42
C ASP A 153 15.01 12.86 -8.82
N ALA A 154 15.48 11.61 -8.95
CA ALA A 154 15.44 10.88 -10.21
C ALA A 154 14.01 10.48 -10.62
N TYR A 155 13.11 10.24 -9.66
CA TYR A 155 11.74 9.76 -9.90
C TYR A 155 10.69 10.65 -9.20
N PRO A 156 10.58 11.93 -9.60
CA PRO A 156 9.77 12.91 -8.88
C PRO A 156 8.29 12.51 -8.85
N GLY A 157 7.73 12.40 -7.64
CA GLY A 157 6.32 12.07 -7.41
C GLY A 157 5.92 10.62 -7.69
N LEU A 158 6.88 9.75 -8.03
CA LEU A 158 6.60 8.34 -8.30
C LEU A 158 6.53 7.53 -6.99
N ILE A 159 7.51 7.68 -6.11
CA ILE A 159 7.55 6.99 -4.81
C ILE A 159 6.59 7.69 -3.84
N ARG A 160 5.69 6.93 -3.21
CA ARG A 160 4.64 7.45 -2.31
C ARG A 160 4.64 6.83 -0.93
N LEU A 161 5.17 5.63 -0.78
CA LEU A 161 5.33 4.95 0.49
C LEU A 161 6.73 4.33 0.57
N VAL A 162 7.39 4.43 1.72
CA VAL A 162 8.65 3.73 2.00
C VAL A 162 8.54 3.04 3.35
N THR A 163 8.78 1.72 3.40
CA THR A 163 8.91 0.95 4.64
C THR A 163 10.36 0.95 5.08
N LEU A 164 10.60 1.21 6.37
CA LEU A 164 11.92 1.11 6.99
C LEU A 164 11.86 0.62 8.44
N ALA A 165 13.00 0.16 8.93
CA ALA A 165 13.23 -0.22 10.32
C ALA A 165 13.74 1.00 11.13
N PRO A 166 12.95 1.55 12.06
CA PRO A 166 13.25 2.81 12.73
C PRO A 166 14.38 2.76 13.76
N GLU A 167 14.77 1.57 14.21
CA GLU A 167 15.88 1.34 15.15
C GLU A 167 17.27 1.47 14.50
N LEU A 168 17.33 1.45 13.17
CA LEU A 168 18.61 1.52 12.47
C LEU A 168 19.22 2.93 12.55
N PRO A 169 20.55 3.06 12.69
CA PRO A 169 21.23 4.35 12.69
C PRO A 169 20.89 5.16 11.43
N GLY A 170 20.50 6.42 11.59
CA GLY A 170 20.10 7.31 10.49
C GLY A 170 18.64 7.21 10.06
N ALA A 171 17.88 6.21 10.52
CA ALA A 171 16.49 6.00 10.09
C ALA A 171 15.58 7.21 10.34
N LEU A 172 15.71 7.86 11.50
CA LEU A 172 14.88 9.04 11.82
C LEU A 172 15.15 10.22 10.89
N GLU A 173 16.37 10.37 10.38
CA GLU A 173 16.68 11.41 9.40
C GLU A 173 16.04 11.09 8.05
N VAL A 174 16.14 9.84 7.60
CA VAL A 174 15.43 9.34 6.40
C VAL A 174 13.92 9.61 6.53
N VAL A 175 13.31 9.31 7.68
CA VAL A 175 11.87 9.59 7.94
C VAL A 175 11.54 11.06 7.71
N ARG A 176 12.35 11.99 8.25
CA ARG A 176 12.11 13.44 8.10
C ARG A 176 12.23 13.90 6.65
N ARG A 177 13.23 13.39 5.92
CA ARG A 177 13.46 13.70 4.50
C ARG A 177 12.30 13.24 3.64
N LEU A 178 11.91 11.98 3.78
CA LEU A 178 10.74 11.40 3.09
C LEU A 178 9.47 12.21 3.35
N ARG A 179 9.19 12.54 4.62
CA ARG A 179 8.03 13.35 4.99
C ARG A 179 8.09 14.75 4.38
N ALA A 180 9.25 15.41 4.38
CA ALA A 180 9.43 16.73 3.78
C ALA A 180 9.13 16.72 2.26
N ARG A 181 9.36 15.58 1.61
CA ARG A 181 9.05 15.33 0.19
C ARG A 181 7.61 14.84 -0.05
N GLY A 182 6.78 14.74 0.99
CA GLY A 182 5.39 14.29 0.89
C GLY A 182 5.24 12.77 0.68
N VAL A 183 6.27 11.98 1.03
CA VAL A 183 6.27 10.52 0.97
C VAL A 183 5.84 9.97 2.33
N ALA A 184 4.89 9.03 2.33
CA ALA A 184 4.47 8.33 3.54
C ALA A 184 5.57 7.36 3.99
N VAL A 185 5.72 7.20 5.31
CA VAL A 185 6.74 6.30 5.88
C VAL A 185 6.08 5.23 6.73
N GLY A 186 6.33 3.99 6.34
CA GLY A 186 5.96 2.76 7.00
C GLY A 186 7.04 2.27 7.96
N ILE A 187 6.62 1.82 9.13
CA ILE A 187 7.45 1.09 10.08
C ILE A 187 7.17 -0.40 9.87
N GLY A 188 8.18 -1.16 9.46
CA GLY A 188 8.05 -2.59 9.13
C GLY A 188 9.41 -3.26 9.05
N HIS A 189 9.42 -4.59 9.00
CA HIS A 189 10.66 -5.39 8.97
C HIS A 189 11.67 -4.95 10.03
N THR A 190 11.21 -4.91 11.29
CA THR A 190 11.88 -4.20 12.39
C THR A 190 11.88 -4.98 13.71
N GLY A 191 13.03 -5.02 14.38
CA GLY A 191 13.19 -5.46 15.76
C GLY A 191 12.92 -4.36 16.80
N ALA A 192 12.44 -3.18 16.38
CA ALA A 192 12.30 -2.01 17.24
C ALA A 192 11.41 -2.25 18.47
N GLY A 193 11.90 -1.76 19.62
CA GLY A 193 11.06 -1.53 20.80
C GLY A 193 10.18 -0.29 20.63
N ALA A 194 9.23 -0.13 21.55
CA ALA A 194 8.25 0.97 21.50
C ALA A 194 8.89 2.37 21.46
N THR A 195 10.03 2.57 22.11
CA THR A 195 10.75 3.86 22.13
C THR A 195 11.18 4.30 20.72
N ALA A 196 11.78 3.40 19.94
CA ALA A 196 12.23 3.70 18.58
C ALA A 196 11.04 3.94 17.64
N VAL A 197 9.96 3.17 17.80
CA VAL A 197 8.72 3.36 17.01
C VAL A 197 8.08 4.71 17.30
N ARG A 198 7.96 5.10 18.58
CA ARG A 198 7.46 6.44 18.95
C ARG A 198 8.35 7.56 18.42
N ALA A 199 9.66 7.38 18.44
CA ALA A 199 10.59 8.36 17.87
C ALA A 199 10.38 8.52 16.34
N ALA A 200 10.14 7.42 15.61
CA ALA A 200 9.83 7.47 14.19
C ALA A 200 8.47 8.12 13.92
N VAL A 201 7.45 7.83 14.72
CA VAL A 201 6.15 8.52 14.63
C VAL A 201 6.32 10.03 14.90
N ALA A 202 7.08 10.42 15.92
CA ALA A 202 7.38 11.83 16.19
C ALA A 202 8.15 12.49 15.02
N ALA A 203 9.04 11.75 14.35
CA ALA A 203 9.77 12.22 13.17
C ALA A 203 8.91 12.33 11.90
N GLY A 204 7.74 11.68 11.86
CA GLY A 204 6.79 11.80 10.74
C GLY A 204 6.27 10.49 10.17
N ALA A 205 6.70 9.33 10.68
CA ALA A 205 6.12 8.05 10.27
C ALA A 205 4.63 7.98 10.67
N ARG A 206 3.79 7.50 9.76
CA ARG A 206 2.32 7.47 9.94
C ARG A 206 1.72 6.14 9.52
N TRP A 207 2.55 5.14 9.22
CA TRP A 207 2.12 3.86 8.71
C TRP A 207 2.89 2.74 9.41
N VAL A 208 2.23 1.63 9.69
CA VAL A 208 2.86 0.37 10.13
C VAL A 208 2.52 -0.68 9.10
N THR A 209 3.56 -1.16 8.43
CA THR A 209 3.47 -2.10 7.32
C THR A 209 3.05 -3.46 7.84
N HIS A 210 2.11 -4.12 7.15
CA HIS A 210 1.54 -5.45 7.45
C HIS A 210 1.54 -5.84 8.94
N LEU A 211 0.84 -5.07 9.77
CA LEU A 211 0.76 -5.17 11.23
C LEU A 211 0.86 -6.62 11.75
N PHE A 212 1.74 -6.82 12.73
CA PHE A 212 2.17 -8.10 13.34
C PHE A 212 3.20 -8.91 12.54
N ASN A 213 3.30 -8.74 11.22
CA ASN A 213 4.24 -9.49 10.38
C ASN A 213 5.62 -8.84 10.39
N ALA A 214 6.67 -9.68 10.32
CA ALA A 214 8.08 -9.26 10.28
C ALA A 214 8.48 -8.18 11.29
N MET A 215 7.88 -8.17 12.49
CA MET A 215 8.18 -7.17 13.52
C MET A 215 8.43 -7.79 14.91
N ALA A 216 8.98 -7.02 15.84
CA ALA A 216 9.09 -7.45 17.22
C ALA A 216 7.70 -7.80 17.79
N PRO A 217 7.56 -8.96 18.47
CA PRO A 217 6.26 -9.42 18.94
C PRO A 217 5.71 -8.51 20.04
N PHE A 218 4.39 -8.46 20.15
CA PHE A 218 3.72 -7.75 21.23
C PHE A 218 3.93 -8.46 22.57
N HIS A 219 4.41 -7.73 23.57
CA HIS A 219 4.46 -8.17 24.96
C HIS A 219 3.94 -7.07 25.89
N HIS A 220 3.20 -7.41 26.95
CA HIS A 220 2.56 -6.43 27.85
C HIS A 220 3.53 -5.41 28.48
N ARG A 221 4.81 -5.78 28.69
CA ARG A 221 5.89 -4.89 29.18
C ARG A 221 6.80 -4.33 28.08
N ALA A 222 6.67 -4.82 26.85
CA ALA A 222 7.45 -4.42 25.70
C ALA A 222 6.55 -4.47 24.45
N PRO A 223 5.65 -3.50 24.26
CA PRO A 223 4.56 -3.60 23.29
C PRO A 223 5.02 -3.60 21.82
N GLY A 224 6.29 -3.26 21.56
CA GLY A 224 6.87 -3.27 20.21
C GLY A 224 6.13 -2.35 19.24
N PRO A 225 6.30 -2.57 17.92
CA PRO A 225 5.65 -1.77 16.89
C PRO A 225 4.14 -1.93 16.90
N ALA A 226 3.64 -3.16 16.98
CA ALA A 226 2.21 -3.43 16.97
C ALA A 226 1.47 -2.76 18.13
N GLY A 227 1.98 -2.85 19.36
CA GLY A 227 1.33 -2.24 20.51
C GLY A 227 1.33 -0.71 20.46
N VAL A 228 2.37 -0.07 19.91
CA VAL A 228 2.35 1.38 19.66
C VAL A 228 1.32 1.72 18.57
N ALA A 229 1.35 1.01 17.44
CA ALA A 229 0.45 1.24 16.31
C ALA A 229 -1.03 1.17 16.71
N LEU A 230 -1.38 0.20 17.56
CA LEU A 230 -2.75 -0.02 18.01
C LEU A 230 -3.31 1.16 18.81
N VAL A 231 -2.48 1.89 19.56
CA VAL A 231 -2.95 2.96 20.46
C VAL A 231 -2.62 4.38 20.00
N GLU A 232 -1.67 4.54 19.07
CA GLU A 232 -1.16 5.86 18.67
C GLU A 232 -2.07 6.51 17.61
N ALA A 233 -2.75 7.61 17.94
CA ALA A 233 -3.63 8.29 16.99
C ALA A 233 -2.86 8.78 15.75
N GLY A 234 -3.48 8.71 14.57
CA GLY A 234 -2.86 9.17 13.31
C GLY A 234 -1.85 8.22 12.69
N VAL A 235 -1.59 7.04 13.28
CA VAL A 235 -0.90 5.93 12.63
C VAL A 235 -1.91 5.02 11.93
N VAL A 236 -1.67 4.71 10.67
CA VAL A 236 -2.42 3.71 9.91
C VAL A 236 -1.77 2.34 10.14
N CYS A 237 -2.58 1.35 10.51
CA CYS A 237 -2.17 -0.04 10.53
C CYS A 237 -2.57 -0.69 9.21
N GLU A 238 -1.58 -1.09 8.42
CA GLU A 238 -1.80 -1.92 7.25
C GLU A 238 -2.00 -3.38 7.66
N VAL A 239 -2.96 -4.07 7.05
CA VAL A 239 -3.33 -5.43 7.45
C VAL A 239 -3.64 -6.29 6.23
N ILE A 240 -3.06 -7.50 6.21
CA ILE A 240 -3.36 -8.54 5.24
C ILE A 240 -4.50 -9.40 5.83
N ALA A 241 -5.72 -9.20 5.32
CA ALA A 241 -6.94 -9.80 5.89
C ALA A 241 -7.36 -11.10 5.16
N ASP A 242 -6.41 -12.02 4.95
CA ASP A 242 -6.63 -13.29 4.22
C ASP A 242 -6.96 -14.50 5.13
N GLY A 243 -6.90 -14.31 6.45
CA GLY A 243 -7.11 -15.38 7.44
C GLY A 243 -5.91 -16.31 7.65
N HIS A 244 -4.80 -16.09 6.93
CA HIS A 244 -3.54 -16.84 7.10
C HIS A 244 -2.47 -15.99 7.78
N HIS A 245 -2.29 -14.73 7.37
CA HIS A 245 -1.33 -13.82 7.98
C HIS A 245 -1.76 -13.40 9.38
N LEU A 246 -3.06 -13.20 9.59
CA LEU A 246 -3.64 -12.87 10.87
C LEU A 246 -4.76 -13.83 11.23
N ALA A 247 -4.72 -14.33 12.46
CA ALA A 247 -5.88 -14.97 13.07
C ALA A 247 -7.05 -13.95 13.16
N PRO A 248 -8.31 -14.40 13.06
CA PRO A 248 -9.48 -13.53 13.18
C PRO A 248 -9.47 -12.64 14.42
N GLU A 249 -8.97 -13.14 15.56
CA GLU A 249 -8.85 -12.40 16.81
C GLU A 249 -7.86 -11.24 16.70
N ALA A 250 -6.71 -11.43 16.03
CA ALA A 250 -5.71 -10.38 15.85
C ALA A 250 -6.26 -9.26 14.95
N LEU A 251 -6.95 -9.63 13.86
CA LEU A 251 -7.65 -8.67 13.00
C LEU A 251 -8.74 -7.91 13.78
N ALA A 252 -9.50 -8.62 14.61
CA ALA A 252 -10.57 -8.02 15.40
C ALA A 252 -10.03 -7.08 16.52
N ILE A 253 -8.86 -7.37 17.08
CA ILE A 253 -8.14 -6.47 17.99
C ILE A 253 -7.73 -5.20 17.24
N ALA A 254 -7.09 -5.34 16.08
CA ALA A 254 -6.68 -4.20 15.26
C ALA A 254 -7.87 -3.30 14.91
N TRP A 255 -8.96 -3.89 14.44
CA TRP A 255 -10.19 -3.18 14.12
C TRP A 255 -10.79 -2.46 15.33
N ARG A 256 -10.89 -3.11 16.49
CA ARG A 256 -11.45 -2.50 17.71
C ARG A 256 -10.61 -1.34 18.24
N CYS A 257 -9.28 -1.41 18.10
CA CYS A 257 -8.39 -0.35 18.54
C CYS A 257 -8.36 0.84 17.57
N ARG A 258 -8.40 0.59 16.26
CA ARG A 258 -8.14 1.62 15.24
C ARG A 258 -9.39 2.14 14.53
N GLY A 259 -10.41 1.31 14.41
CA GLY A 259 -11.61 1.60 13.64
C GLY A 259 -11.34 1.87 12.15
N PRO A 260 -12.36 2.33 11.41
CA PRO A 260 -12.30 2.50 9.96
C PRO A 260 -11.28 3.54 9.49
N GLY A 261 -10.93 4.52 10.32
CA GLY A 261 -9.97 5.58 9.97
C GLY A 261 -8.49 5.21 10.20
N GLY A 262 -8.22 4.09 10.88
CA GLY A 262 -6.87 3.70 11.27
C GLY A 262 -6.41 2.35 10.70
N ILE A 263 -7.21 1.73 9.82
CA ILE A 263 -6.89 0.48 9.14
C ILE A 263 -6.77 0.73 7.64
N ALA A 264 -5.70 0.20 7.03
CA ALA A 264 -5.60 0.02 5.59
C ALA A 264 -5.53 -1.48 5.27
N LEU A 265 -6.34 -1.94 4.34
CA LEU A 265 -6.21 -3.30 3.81
C LEU A 265 -5.16 -3.30 2.71
N CYS A 266 -4.30 -4.30 2.70
CA CYS A 266 -3.44 -4.61 1.56
C CYS A 266 -3.58 -6.09 1.19
N SER A 267 -3.22 -6.42 -0.06
CA SER A 267 -3.14 -7.82 -0.45
C SER A 267 -1.80 -8.45 -0.06
N ASP A 268 -0.71 -7.67 -0.13
CA ASP A 268 0.67 -8.17 -0.13
C ASP A 268 0.83 -9.37 -1.10
N ALA A 269 0.05 -9.35 -2.18
CA ALA A 269 0.04 -10.45 -3.13
C ALA A 269 1.37 -10.47 -3.89
N VAL A 270 1.88 -11.69 -4.11
CA VAL A 270 3.09 -11.94 -4.89
C VAL A 270 2.73 -12.37 -6.32
N ALA A 271 3.75 -12.51 -7.16
CA ALA A 271 3.62 -13.03 -8.53
C ALA A 271 3.30 -14.54 -8.56
N ALA A 272 2.19 -14.95 -7.95
CA ALA A 272 1.60 -16.24 -8.22
C ALA A 272 0.75 -16.15 -9.51
N GLU A 273 0.62 -17.26 -10.24
CA GLU A 273 -0.48 -17.37 -11.21
C GLU A 273 -1.78 -17.04 -10.47
N ALA A 274 -2.68 -16.30 -11.13
CA ALA A 274 -3.97 -15.95 -10.54
C ALA A 274 -4.70 -17.25 -10.18
N GLY A 275 -4.58 -17.66 -8.91
CA GLY A 275 -5.30 -18.79 -8.38
C GLY A 275 -6.77 -18.55 -8.65
N ARG A 276 -7.44 -19.52 -9.26
CA ARG A 276 -8.88 -19.45 -9.53
C ARG A 276 -9.58 -18.99 -8.26
N LEU A 277 -10.20 -17.81 -8.30
CA LEU A 277 -11.19 -17.42 -7.32
C LEU A 277 -12.35 -18.41 -7.47
N GLY A 278 -12.38 -19.46 -6.64
CA GLY A 278 -13.44 -20.47 -6.66
C GLY A 278 -12.98 -21.84 -6.16
N GLY A 279 -13.17 -22.05 -4.86
CA GLY A 279 -13.37 -23.35 -4.22
C GLY A 279 -14.52 -23.20 -3.23
#